data_AF-A0AA38Y233-F1
#
_entry.id   AF-A0AA38Y233-F1
#
_cell.length_a   1.000
_cell.length_b   1.000
_cell.length_c   1.000
_cell.angle_alpha   90.00
_cell.angle_beta   90.00
_cell.angle_gamma   90.00
#
_symmetry.space_group_name_H-M   'P 1'
#
loop_
_entity.id
_entity.type
_entity.pdbx_description
1 polymer ?
#
loop_
_entity_poly.entity_id
_entity_poly.type
_entity_poly.pdbx_seq_one_letter_code
_entity_poly.pdbx_strand_id
1 'polypeptide(L)'
;MNQERAAAEADVAQGGRGLAKLNPSPRKAYELVLRLKDAPGDFAVVEGVAQYDVINEDQCGHIEPATGTAARITSQEPVQLRKVADGEYRGTVYVDRMLDEDYYGRGVCKWEFSGAGAMLKATGAEGETRFLTFVDAKPLTDGSAHTLFYPEAAYPRAPLAANYPATGKANPADYVAELQGKLFTMSLSASEDYAALSDDAYKDRAVGRRAPGQEEKVTLNGHEYKILEHVNNRLNGYQGTVYQRTDTDEIVVAHRGTEQIGRDAILTDGGMVVARTNVQAPDAIALTRSALDIAAQDAAFGGRAPQVTVTGHSLGGALAQITSHHFNVKGETFNAYGAVSLSYRIPEGGNTMINHVMASDPVSAASPHFGQVRIYANPDEIKRLSAAGFSNHPLRDLIPDRPILAAGSSFGAHKLGNFLNDGSVLKHPETQQLAKDNAKMIEEYRDDVESLRRGVTRTARGIPGGAIDLYDHIRGPLQPGEPARREAEKNGHHTSMLRMDDANHLGNPLFNDAIRGVHAQDVRAGRVPDVMSTQLAGSLAAEMHAAGGKRIDEVVMNADASRSFAVQGQGGDPAHLRVSVDTAVAMNTPLEQSSQRIEQQSAGQALAREQQLEQTQATQRSLHA
;
A
#
# COMPACT_ATOMS: atom_id res chain seq x y z
N MET A 1 5.92 -47.98 -29.60
CA MET A 1 5.14 -47.06 -30.45
C MET A 1 3.63 -47.32 -30.50
N ASN A 2 3.08 -48.42 -31.04
CA ASN A 2 1.61 -48.60 -31.10
C ASN A 2 0.93 -48.78 -29.72
N GLN A 3 1.56 -49.49 -28.78
CA GLN A 3 1.04 -49.63 -27.41
C GLN A 3 1.13 -48.32 -26.60
N GLU A 4 2.24 -47.58 -26.71
CA GLU A 4 2.41 -46.28 -26.04
C GLU A 4 1.43 -45.23 -26.59
N ARG A 5 1.13 -45.26 -27.90
CA ARG A 5 0.12 -44.39 -28.51
C ARG A 5 -1.28 -44.71 -28.02
N ALA A 6 -1.68 -45.98 -28.00
CA ALA A 6 -2.98 -46.38 -27.47
C ALA A 6 -3.13 -46.00 -25.98
N ALA A 7 -2.05 -46.10 -25.19
CA ALA A 7 -2.04 -45.65 -23.80
C ALA A 7 -2.13 -44.13 -23.68
N ALA A 8 -1.46 -43.37 -24.55
CA ALA A 8 -1.54 -41.91 -24.57
C ALA A 8 -2.91 -41.39 -25.05
N GLU A 9 -3.53 -42.05 -26.02
CA GLU A 9 -4.90 -41.74 -26.46
C GLU A 9 -5.91 -42.00 -25.33
N ALA A 10 -5.73 -43.10 -24.59
CA ALA A 10 -6.53 -43.38 -23.41
C ALA A 10 -6.30 -42.36 -22.27
N ASP A 11 -5.06 -41.88 -22.09
CA ASP A 11 -4.72 -40.82 -21.12
C ASP A 11 -5.40 -39.49 -21.49
N VAL A 12 -5.33 -39.07 -22.75
CA VAL A 12 -6.03 -37.87 -23.26
C VAL A 12 -7.55 -38.00 -23.08
N ALA A 13 -8.12 -39.18 -23.36
CA ALA A 13 -9.55 -39.43 -23.14
C ALA A 13 -9.98 -39.33 -21.67
N GLN A 14 -9.04 -39.45 -20.73
CA GLN A 14 -9.25 -39.28 -19.29
C GLN A 14 -8.90 -37.86 -18.79
N GLY A 15 -8.61 -36.93 -19.69
CA GLY A 15 -8.19 -35.56 -19.35
C GLY A 15 -6.70 -35.45 -18.98
N GLY A 16 -5.92 -36.51 -19.22
CA GLY A 16 -4.47 -36.48 -19.17
C GLY A 16 -3.88 -35.79 -20.39
N ARG A 17 -2.55 -35.78 -20.44
CA ARG A 17 -1.76 -34.98 -21.40
C ARG A 17 -1.17 -35.83 -22.54
N GLY A 18 -1.47 -37.13 -22.55
CA GLY A 18 -1.01 -38.09 -23.55
C GLY A 18 0.51 -38.18 -23.59
N LEU A 19 1.09 -38.01 -24.79
CA LEU A 19 2.53 -38.01 -24.99
C LEU A 19 3.20 -36.71 -24.54
N ALA A 20 2.43 -35.64 -24.29
CA ALA A 20 2.97 -34.34 -23.93
C ALA A 20 3.79 -34.41 -22.65
N LYS A 21 4.85 -33.60 -22.57
CA LYS A 21 5.70 -33.51 -21.39
C LYS A 21 5.68 -32.12 -20.79
N LEU A 22 5.85 -32.07 -19.47
CA LEU A 22 6.03 -30.82 -18.76
C LEU A 22 7.49 -30.40 -18.82
N ASN A 23 7.70 -29.10 -18.97
CA ASN A 23 8.99 -28.48 -18.73
C ASN A 23 9.42 -28.79 -17.29
N PRO A 24 10.56 -29.48 -17.07
CA PRO A 24 11.03 -29.84 -15.72
C PRO A 24 11.49 -28.61 -14.91
N SER A 25 11.67 -27.47 -15.55
CA SER A 25 12.10 -26.22 -14.92
C SER A 25 11.45 -25.02 -15.60
N PRO A 26 10.12 -24.84 -15.47
CA PRO A 26 9.41 -23.72 -16.07
C PRO A 26 9.81 -22.41 -15.39
N ARG A 27 9.95 -21.34 -16.18
CA ARG A 27 10.59 -20.08 -15.78
C ARG A 27 9.74 -18.84 -16.03
N LYS A 28 8.57 -18.95 -16.68
CA LYS A 28 7.73 -17.78 -16.97
C LYS A 28 6.45 -17.87 -16.15
N ALA A 29 6.46 -17.35 -14.92
CA ALA A 29 5.29 -17.45 -14.04
C ALA A 29 4.52 -16.14 -13.88
N TYR A 30 3.21 -16.28 -13.71
CA TYR A 30 2.27 -15.22 -13.40
C TYR A 30 1.47 -15.61 -12.16
N GLU A 31 1.15 -14.62 -11.32
CA GLU A 31 0.21 -14.82 -10.21
C GLU A 31 -1.22 -14.70 -10.74
N LEU A 32 -1.98 -15.80 -10.64
CA LEU A 32 -3.40 -15.83 -10.95
C LEU A 32 -4.18 -15.44 -9.69
N VAL A 33 -4.91 -14.33 -9.74
CA VAL A 33 -5.75 -13.85 -8.65
C VAL A 33 -7.21 -14.05 -9.03
N LEU A 34 -7.96 -14.83 -8.25
CA LEU A 34 -9.41 -15.01 -8.37
C LEU A 34 -10.12 -14.23 -7.27
N ARG A 35 -11.06 -13.36 -7.64
CA ARG A 35 -11.93 -12.60 -6.72
C ARG A 35 -13.40 -12.94 -6.96
N LEU A 36 -14.13 -13.14 -5.87
CA LEU A 36 -15.56 -13.37 -5.83
C LEU A 36 -16.23 -12.16 -5.17
N LYS A 37 -17.31 -11.66 -5.78
CA LYS A 37 -18.07 -10.53 -5.27
C LYS A 37 -19.55 -10.88 -5.24
N ASP A 38 -20.21 -10.59 -4.12
CA ASP A 38 -21.64 -10.83 -3.92
C ASP A 38 -22.05 -12.31 -4.07
N ALA A 39 -21.13 -13.24 -3.80
CA ALA A 39 -21.42 -14.67 -3.87
C ALA A 39 -22.55 -15.05 -2.89
N PRO A 40 -23.54 -15.86 -3.32
CA PRO A 40 -24.70 -16.23 -2.51
C PRO A 40 -24.36 -17.17 -1.33
N GLY A 41 -23.15 -17.72 -1.30
CA GLY A 41 -22.63 -18.57 -0.24
C GLY A 41 -21.18 -18.96 -0.49
N ASP A 42 -20.63 -19.78 0.40
CA ASP A 42 -19.25 -20.25 0.33
C ASP A 42 -19.02 -21.23 -0.84
N PHE A 43 -17.78 -21.25 -1.33
CA PHE A 43 -17.29 -22.25 -2.26
C PHE A 43 -16.20 -23.09 -1.59
N ALA A 44 -16.55 -24.33 -1.24
CA ALA A 44 -15.64 -25.29 -0.62
C ALA A 44 -14.66 -25.91 -1.62
N VAL A 45 -15.04 -25.98 -2.90
CA VAL A 45 -14.19 -26.48 -3.98
C VAL A 45 -13.85 -25.31 -4.89
N VAL A 46 -12.56 -25.01 -4.99
CA VAL A 46 -12.00 -23.98 -5.88
C VAL A 46 -10.76 -24.55 -6.55
N GLU A 47 -10.89 -24.90 -7.83
CA GLU A 47 -9.84 -25.54 -8.61
C GLU A 47 -9.38 -24.60 -9.71
N GLY A 48 -8.09 -24.27 -9.75
CA GLY A 48 -7.52 -23.49 -10.84
C GLY A 48 -7.02 -24.39 -11.97
N VAL A 49 -7.04 -23.89 -13.20
CA VAL A 49 -6.52 -24.59 -14.37
C VAL A 49 -5.76 -23.64 -15.28
N ALA A 50 -4.69 -24.12 -15.90
CA ALA A 50 -3.95 -23.44 -16.96
C ALA A 50 -4.03 -24.28 -18.24
N GLN A 51 -4.42 -23.68 -19.35
CA GLN A 51 -4.54 -24.37 -20.62
C GLN A 51 -3.40 -24.00 -21.57
N TYR A 52 -2.96 -24.99 -22.33
CA TYR A 52 -1.94 -24.87 -23.37
C TYR A 52 -2.42 -25.60 -24.62
N ASP A 53 -2.14 -25.03 -25.79
CA ASP A 53 -2.47 -25.61 -27.09
C ASP A 53 -1.20 -25.65 -27.96
N VAL A 54 -1.10 -26.65 -28.84
CA VAL A 54 -0.04 -26.70 -29.84
C VAL A 54 -0.44 -25.84 -31.05
N ILE A 55 0.48 -24.99 -31.52
CA ILE A 55 0.18 -24.04 -32.60
C ILE A 55 0.52 -24.56 -34.01
N ASN A 56 1.18 -25.72 -34.10
CA ASN A 56 1.67 -26.33 -35.35
C ASN A 56 1.32 -27.83 -35.46
N GLU A 57 0.11 -28.18 -35.04
CA GLU A 57 -0.38 -29.57 -34.96
C GLU A 57 -0.38 -30.28 -36.32
N ASP A 58 -0.62 -29.54 -37.41
CA ASP A 58 -0.55 -30.03 -38.79
C ASP A 58 0.83 -30.62 -39.14
N GLN A 59 1.88 -29.98 -38.62
CA GLN A 59 3.29 -30.32 -38.86
C GLN A 59 3.80 -31.39 -37.90
N CYS A 60 3.40 -31.34 -36.62
CA CYS A 60 4.01 -32.17 -35.58
C CYS A 60 3.08 -33.27 -35.02
N GLY A 61 1.76 -33.10 -35.13
CA GLY A 61 0.75 -33.87 -34.39
C GLY A 61 0.40 -35.22 -35.00
N HIS A 62 -0.53 -35.95 -34.39
CA HIS A 62 -1.04 -37.17 -35.00
C HIS A 62 -2.06 -36.85 -36.10
N ILE A 63 -1.84 -37.40 -37.31
CA ILE A 63 -2.83 -37.37 -38.38
C ILE A 63 -3.82 -38.51 -38.19
N GLU A 64 -5.10 -38.17 -38.02
CA GLU A 64 -6.18 -39.13 -37.96
C GLU A 64 -6.38 -39.79 -39.34
N PRO A 65 -6.24 -41.11 -39.48
CA PRO A 65 -6.32 -41.77 -40.78
C PRO A 65 -7.67 -41.62 -41.48
N ALA A 66 -8.76 -41.47 -40.72
CA ALA A 66 -10.12 -41.37 -41.24
C ALA A 66 -10.43 -40.00 -41.88
N THR A 67 -9.84 -38.93 -41.36
CA THR A 67 -10.11 -37.54 -41.76
C THR A 67 -8.95 -36.92 -42.53
N GLY A 68 -7.74 -37.46 -42.38
CA GLY A 68 -6.52 -36.92 -42.97
C GLY A 68 -6.04 -35.62 -42.30
N THR A 69 -6.66 -35.20 -41.20
CA THR A 69 -6.35 -33.97 -40.47
C THR A 69 -5.57 -34.27 -39.18
N ALA A 70 -4.78 -33.30 -38.72
CA ALA A 70 -4.16 -33.40 -37.41
C ALA A 70 -5.21 -33.28 -36.29
N ALA A 71 -5.10 -34.13 -35.28
CA ALA A 71 -5.89 -34.01 -34.06
C ALA A 71 -5.42 -32.81 -33.22
N ARG A 72 -6.36 -32.12 -32.57
CA ARG A 72 -6.05 -31.03 -31.64
C ARG A 72 -5.27 -31.56 -30.44
N ILE A 73 -4.23 -30.85 -30.04
CA ILE A 73 -3.34 -31.18 -28.93
C ILE A 73 -3.44 -30.05 -27.90
N THR A 74 -4.24 -30.31 -26.86
CA THR A 74 -4.45 -29.40 -25.73
C THR A 74 -4.03 -30.09 -24.44
N SER A 75 -3.39 -29.34 -23.52
CA SER A 75 -3.14 -29.79 -22.15
C SER A 75 -3.77 -28.82 -21.16
N GLN A 76 -4.40 -29.37 -20.11
CA GLN A 76 -4.92 -28.59 -18.98
C GLN A 76 -4.18 -29.00 -17.71
N GLU A 77 -3.42 -28.06 -17.16
CA GLU A 77 -2.60 -28.29 -15.98
C GLU A 77 -3.24 -27.67 -14.73
N PRO A 78 -3.27 -28.38 -13.60
CA PRO A 78 -3.89 -27.87 -12.38
C PRO A 78 -3.08 -26.71 -11.80
N VAL A 79 -3.79 -25.67 -11.37
CA VAL A 79 -3.24 -24.51 -10.67
C VAL A 79 -3.73 -24.54 -9.23
N GLN A 80 -2.80 -24.60 -8.28
CA GLN A 80 -3.13 -24.57 -6.85
C GLN A 80 -3.56 -23.17 -6.43
N LEU A 81 -4.87 -22.97 -6.28
CA LEU A 81 -5.46 -21.75 -5.74
C LEU A 81 -5.58 -21.84 -4.21
N ARG A 82 -4.99 -20.88 -3.50
CA ARG A 82 -5.06 -20.78 -2.03
C ARG A 82 -5.97 -19.62 -1.65
N LYS A 83 -6.95 -19.85 -0.76
CA LYS A 83 -7.78 -18.79 -0.19
C LYS A 83 -6.88 -17.87 0.66
N VAL A 84 -6.82 -16.59 0.32
CA VAL A 84 -6.00 -15.58 1.02
C VAL A 84 -6.84 -14.57 1.80
N ALA A 85 -8.09 -14.37 1.37
CA ALA A 85 -9.10 -13.59 2.09
C ALA A 85 -10.49 -14.14 1.74
N ASP A 86 -11.53 -13.59 2.36
CA ASP A 86 -12.88 -13.95 1.95
C ASP A 86 -13.16 -13.53 0.50
N GLY A 87 -13.67 -14.46 -0.29
CA GLY A 87 -13.83 -14.29 -1.73
C GLY A 87 -12.53 -14.10 -2.53
N GLU A 88 -11.32 -14.29 -1.98
CA GLU A 88 -10.07 -14.09 -2.73
C GLU A 88 -9.15 -15.31 -2.68
N TYR A 89 -8.71 -15.78 -3.85
CA TYR A 89 -7.84 -16.94 -4.02
C TYR A 89 -6.65 -16.58 -4.93
N ARG A 90 -5.48 -17.14 -4.65
CA ARG A 90 -4.25 -16.87 -5.41
C ARG A 90 -3.51 -18.16 -5.75
N GLY A 91 -2.95 -18.23 -6.96
CA GLY A 91 -2.14 -19.34 -7.44
C GLY A 91 -1.09 -18.89 -8.45
N THR A 92 -0.24 -19.82 -8.87
CA THR A 92 0.85 -19.54 -9.81
C THR A 92 0.61 -20.31 -11.11
N VAL A 93 0.63 -19.61 -12.23
CA VAL A 93 0.53 -20.16 -13.59
C VAL A 93 1.88 -20.01 -14.27
N TYR A 94 2.35 -21.03 -14.97
CA TYR A 94 3.58 -20.96 -15.76
C TYR A 94 3.26 -20.97 -17.25
N VAL A 95 3.55 -19.92 -18.00
CA VAL A 95 3.21 -19.90 -19.43
C VAL A 95 4.11 -20.81 -20.27
N ASP A 96 5.26 -21.23 -19.74
CA ASP A 96 6.20 -22.17 -20.36
C ASP A 96 6.19 -23.56 -19.68
N ARG A 97 5.02 -23.95 -19.15
CA ARG A 97 4.84 -25.21 -18.41
C ARG A 97 4.99 -26.45 -19.29
N MET A 98 4.63 -26.34 -20.56
CA MET A 98 4.73 -27.45 -21.52
C MET A 98 6.10 -27.48 -22.19
N LEU A 99 6.60 -28.67 -22.48
CA LEU A 99 7.88 -28.88 -23.15
C LEU A 99 7.66 -28.93 -24.67
N ASP A 100 8.42 -28.16 -25.44
CA ASP A 100 8.46 -28.35 -26.89
C ASP A 100 9.27 -29.61 -27.22
N GLU A 101 8.63 -30.61 -27.82
CA GLU A 101 9.27 -31.88 -28.19
C GLU A 101 8.59 -32.51 -29.42
N ASP A 102 9.29 -33.40 -30.10
CA ASP A 102 8.70 -34.24 -31.14
C ASP A 102 8.02 -35.47 -30.51
N TYR A 103 6.72 -35.33 -30.25
CA TYR A 103 5.92 -36.36 -29.61
C TYR A 103 5.51 -37.50 -30.54
N TYR A 104 5.40 -37.24 -31.84
CA TYR A 104 4.79 -38.16 -32.80
C TYR A 104 5.74 -38.62 -33.92
N GLY A 105 7.00 -38.18 -33.92
CA GLY A 105 8.03 -38.47 -34.92
C GLY A 105 7.85 -37.69 -36.22
N ARG A 106 7.19 -36.52 -36.16
CA ARG A 106 6.85 -35.69 -37.33
C ARG A 106 7.47 -34.29 -37.28
N GLY A 107 8.17 -33.97 -36.20
CA GLY A 107 8.73 -32.65 -35.92
C GLY A 107 8.32 -32.13 -34.54
N VAL A 108 8.97 -31.06 -34.09
CA VAL A 108 8.74 -30.49 -32.76
C VAL A 108 7.35 -29.83 -32.69
N CYS A 109 6.53 -30.26 -31.74
CA CYS A 109 5.31 -29.54 -31.37
C CYS A 109 5.65 -28.34 -30.51
N LYS A 110 5.19 -27.16 -30.95
CA LYS A 110 5.37 -25.89 -30.26
C LYS A 110 4.14 -25.60 -29.43
N TRP A 111 4.32 -25.52 -28.12
CA TRP A 111 3.27 -25.19 -27.19
C TRP A 111 3.14 -23.68 -27.00
N GLU A 112 1.90 -23.23 -26.88
CA GLU A 112 1.56 -21.88 -26.47
C GLU A 112 0.62 -21.94 -25.26
N PHE A 113 0.80 -21.01 -24.32
CA PHE A 113 -0.14 -20.82 -23.23
C PHE A 113 -1.40 -20.14 -23.77
N SER A 114 -2.56 -20.76 -23.55
CA SER A 114 -3.84 -20.33 -24.12
C SER A 114 -4.67 -19.52 -23.15
N GLY A 115 -4.51 -19.74 -21.84
CA GLY A 115 -5.26 -19.02 -20.81
C GLY A 115 -5.33 -19.78 -19.49
N ALA A 116 -5.94 -19.18 -18.49
CA ALA A 116 -6.15 -19.79 -17.19
C ALA A 116 -7.59 -19.60 -16.71
N GLY A 117 -8.05 -20.48 -15.83
CA GLY A 117 -9.41 -20.46 -15.34
C GLY A 117 -9.53 -20.96 -13.92
N ALA A 118 -10.75 -20.92 -13.42
CA ALA A 118 -11.12 -21.54 -12.16
C ALA A 118 -12.50 -22.21 -12.27
N MET A 119 -12.65 -23.33 -11.58
CA MET A 119 -13.90 -24.05 -11.40
C MET A 119 -14.27 -24.06 -9.92
N LEU A 120 -15.50 -23.66 -9.62
CA LEU A 120 -15.99 -23.56 -8.26
C LEU A 120 -17.25 -24.40 -8.04
N LYS A 121 -17.34 -25.04 -6.88
CA LYS A 121 -18.55 -25.72 -6.38
C LYS A 121 -18.80 -25.35 -4.92
N ALA A 122 -20.08 -25.30 -4.54
CA ALA A 122 -20.50 -24.87 -3.22
C ALA A 122 -19.94 -25.78 -2.12
N THR A 123 -20.19 -27.10 -2.23
CA THR A 123 -19.73 -28.09 -1.25
C THR A 123 -18.88 -29.20 -1.87
N GLY A 124 -18.95 -29.34 -3.20
CA GLY A 124 -18.32 -30.44 -3.94
C GLY A 124 -19.28 -31.59 -4.22
N ALA A 125 -20.51 -31.56 -3.66
CA ALA A 125 -21.49 -32.62 -3.83
C ALA A 125 -21.80 -32.94 -5.31
N GLU A 126 -22.20 -34.18 -5.55
CA GLU A 126 -22.62 -34.63 -6.87
C GLU A 126 -23.83 -33.82 -7.35
N GLY A 127 -23.86 -33.48 -8.64
CA GLY A 127 -24.95 -32.72 -9.26
C GLY A 127 -24.93 -31.22 -9.01
N GLU A 128 -24.02 -30.68 -8.18
CA GLU A 128 -23.86 -29.22 -7.99
C GLU A 128 -23.48 -28.48 -9.28
N THR A 129 -23.92 -27.24 -9.39
CA THR A 129 -23.48 -26.34 -10.48
C THR A 129 -21.97 -26.17 -10.41
N ARG A 130 -21.33 -26.23 -11.58
CA ARG A 130 -19.91 -25.92 -11.75
C ARG A 130 -19.82 -24.52 -12.30
N PHE A 131 -19.34 -23.58 -11.49
CA PHE A 131 -19.10 -22.21 -11.94
C PHE A 131 -17.73 -22.13 -12.57
N LEU A 132 -17.68 -21.79 -13.86
CA LEU A 132 -16.51 -21.84 -14.71
C LEU A 132 -16.17 -20.43 -15.16
N THR A 133 -14.96 -19.99 -14.85
CA THR A 133 -14.37 -18.78 -15.41
C THR A 133 -13.10 -19.15 -16.15
N PHE A 134 -12.84 -18.52 -17.29
CA PHE A 134 -11.62 -18.71 -18.06
C PHE A 134 -11.24 -17.40 -18.73
N VAL A 135 -9.98 -17.00 -18.54
CA VAL A 135 -9.39 -15.82 -19.17
C VAL A 135 -8.35 -16.28 -20.18
N ASP A 136 -8.46 -15.79 -21.41
CA ASP A 136 -7.47 -16.05 -22.44
C ASP A 136 -6.09 -15.52 -22.04
N ALA A 137 -5.04 -16.09 -22.63
CA ALA A 137 -3.66 -15.78 -22.28
C ALA A 137 -3.35 -14.29 -22.37
N LYS A 138 -3.78 -13.63 -23.47
CA LYS A 138 -3.45 -12.23 -23.71
C LYS A 138 -3.98 -11.32 -22.59
N PRO A 139 -5.28 -11.31 -22.24
CA PRO A 139 -5.76 -10.55 -21.09
C PRO A 139 -5.03 -10.93 -19.79
N LEU A 140 -4.74 -12.21 -19.54
CA LEU A 140 -4.04 -12.60 -18.31
C LEU A 140 -2.59 -12.06 -18.24
N THR A 141 -1.84 -12.17 -19.33
CA THR A 141 -0.44 -11.69 -19.41
C THR A 141 -0.35 -10.17 -19.50
N ASP A 142 -1.40 -9.53 -19.99
CA ASP A 142 -1.53 -8.07 -20.04
C ASP A 142 -2.00 -7.50 -18.67
N GLY A 143 -2.28 -8.33 -17.65
CA GLY A 143 -2.71 -7.86 -16.32
C GLY A 143 -4.22 -7.59 -16.19
N SER A 144 -5.01 -8.04 -17.15
CA SER A 144 -6.45 -7.79 -17.23
C SER A 144 -7.24 -8.55 -16.18
N ALA A 145 -8.11 -7.83 -15.47
CA ALA A 145 -9.20 -8.44 -14.73
C ALA A 145 -10.30 -8.89 -15.70
N HIS A 146 -10.41 -10.20 -15.92
CA HIS A 146 -11.52 -10.81 -16.63
C HIS A 146 -12.66 -11.09 -15.65
N THR A 147 -13.74 -10.30 -15.74
CA THR A 147 -14.90 -10.39 -14.84
C THR A 147 -16.12 -10.94 -15.57
N LEU A 148 -16.76 -11.95 -14.97
CA LEU A 148 -18.02 -12.52 -15.44
C LEU A 148 -19.08 -12.48 -14.35
N PHE A 149 -20.34 -12.34 -14.78
CA PHE A 149 -21.53 -12.27 -13.93
C PHE A 149 -22.31 -13.58 -13.98
N TYR A 150 -22.77 -14.05 -12.82
CA TYR A 150 -23.41 -15.35 -12.64
C TYR A 150 -24.72 -15.20 -11.84
N PRO A 151 -25.83 -15.82 -12.27
CA PRO A 151 -27.08 -15.78 -11.52
C PRO A 151 -26.95 -16.50 -10.17
N GLU A 152 -27.34 -15.83 -9.09
CA GLU A 152 -27.40 -16.43 -7.75
C GLU A 152 -28.29 -17.67 -7.72
N ALA A 153 -29.36 -17.69 -8.52
CA ALA A 153 -30.29 -18.81 -8.64
C ALA A 153 -29.63 -20.10 -9.19
N ALA A 154 -28.42 -20.03 -9.74
CA ALA A 154 -27.65 -21.20 -10.16
C ALA A 154 -26.90 -21.86 -8.98
N TYR A 155 -26.83 -21.20 -7.83
CA TYR A 155 -26.14 -21.67 -6.63
C TYR A 155 -27.11 -22.32 -5.63
N PRO A 156 -26.74 -23.42 -4.95
CA PRO A 156 -25.59 -24.28 -5.25
C PRO A 156 -25.86 -25.24 -6.43
N ARG A 157 -27.14 -25.38 -6.82
CA ARG A 157 -27.63 -26.26 -7.88
C ARG A 157 -28.61 -25.51 -8.77
N ALA A 158 -28.30 -25.40 -10.05
CA ALA A 158 -29.20 -24.84 -11.03
C ALA A 158 -30.36 -25.81 -11.27
N PRO A 159 -31.61 -25.31 -11.39
CA PRO A 159 -32.78 -26.15 -11.62
C PRO A 159 -32.82 -26.76 -13.04
N LEU A 160 -31.94 -26.32 -13.93
CA LEU A 160 -31.89 -26.73 -15.34
C LEU A 160 -31.35 -28.16 -15.53
N ALA A 161 -30.27 -28.53 -14.82
CA ALA A 161 -29.61 -29.82 -14.96
C ALA A 161 -28.66 -30.10 -13.80
N ALA A 162 -28.43 -31.38 -13.50
CA ALA A 162 -27.33 -31.80 -12.63
C ALA A 162 -25.97 -31.48 -13.28
N ASN A 163 -24.97 -31.08 -12.49
CA ASN A 163 -23.63 -30.71 -12.95
C ASN A 163 -23.61 -29.56 -13.98
N TYR A 164 -24.61 -28.67 -13.90
CA TYR A 164 -24.78 -27.54 -14.81
C TYR A 164 -23.49 -26.69 -14.91
N PRO A 165 -22.92 -26.51 -16.12
CA PRO A 165 -21.74 -25.67 -16.32
C PRO A 165 -22.16 -24.20 -16.48
N ALA A 166 -22.08 -23.43 -15.39
CA ALA A 166 -22.34 -22.00 -15.44
C ALA A 166 -21.08 -21.25 -15.89
N THR A 167 -21.06 -20.72 -17.11
CA THR A 167 -19.91 -20.01 -17.69
C THR A 167 -19.97 -18.48 -17.56
N GLY A 168 -21.00 -17.96 -16.86
CA GLY A 168 -21.21 -16.53 -16.67
C GLY A 168 -21.44 -15.76 -17.98
N LYS A 169 -21.63 -14.45 -17.86
CA LYS A 169 -21.68 -13.52 -19.00
C LYS A 169 -20.89 -12.26 -18.68
N ALA A 170 -20.30 -11.62 -19.69
CA ALA A 170 -19.52 -10.40 -19.51
C ALA A 170 -20.40 -9.17 -19.21
N ASN A 171 -21.64 -9.14 -19.71
CA ASN A 171 -22.56 -8.04 -19.49
C ASN A 171 -23.81 -8.51 -18.71
N PRO A 172 -24.14 -7.90 -17.56
CA PRO A 172 -25.37 -8.19 -16.83
C PRO A 172 -26.63 -8.07 -17.69
N ALA A 173 -26.65 -7.13 -18.64
CA ALA A 173 -27.80 -6.87 -19.51
C ALA A 173 -28.12 -8.06 -20.45
N ASP A 174 -27.17 -8.99 -20.63
CA ASP A 174 -27.40 -10.20 -21.42
C ASP A 174 -28.28 -11.23 -20.68
N TYR A 175 -28.56 -11.01 -19.40
CA TYR A 175 -29.53 -11.80 -18.65
C TYR A 175 -30.94 -11.20 -18.77
N VAL A 176 -31.95 -12.05 -18.59
CA VAL A 176 -33.35 -11.61 -18.47
C VAL A 176 -33.52 -10.69 -17.27
N ALA A 177 -34.43 -9.71 -17.35
CA ALA A 177 -34.56 -8.62 -16.39
C ALA A 177 -34.68 -9.08 -14.93
N GLU A 178 -35.33 -10.23 -14.70
CA GLU A 178 -35.51 -10.83 -13.38
C GLU A 178 -34.21 -11.28 -12.70
N LEU A 179 -33.16 -11.56 -13.49
CA LEU A 179 -31.86 -12.02 -13.01
C LEU A 179 -30.83 -10.90 -12.90
N GLN A 180 -30.99 -9.77 -13.61
CA GLN A 180 -29.97 -8.71 -13.71
C GLN A 180 -29.59 -8.11 -12.35
N GLY A 181 -30.51 -8.08 -11.38
CA GLY A 181 -30.26 -7.61 -10.01
C GLY A 181 -29.89 -8.69 -9.00
N LYS A 182 -29.67 -9.94 -9.43
CA LYS A 182 -29.38 -11.11 -8.59
C LYS A 182 -28.19 -11.89 -9.15
N LEU A 183 -27.10 -11.16 -9.36
CA LEU A 183 -25.86 -11.68 -9.94
C LEU A 183 -24.72 -11.52 -8.95
N PHE A 184 -23.86 -12.52 -8.91
CA PHE A 184 -22.54 -12.42 -8.28
C PHE A 184 -21.45 -12.43 -9.36
N THR A 185 -20.23 -12.02 -9.01
CA THR A 185 -19.11 -11.97 -9.98
C THR A 185 -17.95 -12.85 -9.61
N MET A 186 -17.23 -13.30 -10.65
CA MET A 186 -15.92 -13.91 -10.56
C MET A 186 -14.95 -13.12 -11.45
N SER A 187 -13.82 -12.69 -10.89
CA SER A 187 -12.80 -11.89 -11.58
C SER A 187 -11.43 -12.58 -11.53
N LEU A 188 -10.73 -12.69 -12.66
CA LEU A 188 -9.37 -13.24 -12.76
C LEU A 188 -8.37 -12.17 -13.23
N SER A 189 -7.23 -11.96 -12.56
CA SER A 189 -6.19 -10.98 -12.98
C SER A 189 -4.74 -11.40 -12.65
N ALA A 190 -3.77 -10.62 -13.17
CA ALA A 190 -2.33 -10.66 -12.81
C ALA A 190 -1.83 -9.30 -12.26
N SER A 191 -0.74 -9.26 -11.49
CA SER A 191 -0.34 -8.12 -10.60
C SER A 191 0.42 -6.93 -11.26
N GLU A 192 0.63 -6.92 -12.58
CA GLU A 192 1.57 -5.98 -13.26
C GLU A 192 1.10 -4.51 -13.36
N ASP A 193 -0.20 -4.26 -13.26
CA ASP A 193 -0.77 -2.91 -13.45
C ASP A 193 -0.30 -1.92 -12.38
N TYR A 194 -0.06 -2.39 -11.15
CA TYR A 194 0.42 -1.53 -10.08
C TYR A 194 1.82 -0.98 -10.33
N ALA A 195 2.69 -1.73 -11.01
CA ALA A 195 4.04 -1.27 -11.37
C ALA A 195 3.96 -0.21 -12.47
N ALA A 196 3.15 -0.47 -13.51
CA ALA A 196 2.95 0.46 -14.61
C ALA A 196 2.28 1.77 -14.16
N LEU A 197 1.31 1.70 -13.25
CA LEU A 197 0.68 2.89 -12.65
C LEU A 197 1.66 3.67 -11.77
N SER A 198 2.53 2.98 -11.03
CA SER A 198 3.61 3.63 -10.26
C SER A 198 4.61 4.36 -11.16
N ASP A 199 4.87 3.85 -12.37
CA ASP A 199 5.74 4.48 -13.37
C ASP A 199 5.04 5.67 -14.03
N ASP A 200 3.79 5.49 -14.45
CA ASP A 200 2.99 6.54 -15.08
C ASP A 200 2.82 7.76 -14.16
N ALA A 201 2.75 7.55 -12.84
CA ALA A 201 2.67 8.61 -11.84
C ALA A 201 3.88 9.58 -11.82
N TYR A 202 4.99 9.25 -12.50
CA TYR A 202 6.12 10.16 -12.68
C TYR A 202 5.93 11.16 -13.83
N LYS A 203 4.92 10.97 -14.69
CA LYS A 203 4.60 11.92 -15.76
C LYS A 203 3.96 13.17 -15.16
N ASP A 204 4.43 14.33 -15.60
CA ASP A 204 3.83 15.60 -15.19
C ASP A 204 2.45 15.78 -15.85
N ARG A 205 1.45 16.15 -15.04
CA ARG A 205 0.05 16.30 -15.46
C ARG A 205 -0.55 17.60 -14.96
N ALA A 206 -1.66 18.03 -15.57
CA ALA A 206 -2.41 19.17 -15.06
C ALA A 206 -2.96 18.86 -13.66
N VAL A 207 -2.77 19.80 -12.73
CA VAL A 207 -3.24 19.64 -11.33
C VAL A 207 -4.75 19.81 -11.25
N GLY A 208 -5.40 18.99 -10.43
CA GLY A 208 -6.81 19.09 -10.09
C GLY A 208 -7.61 17.84 -10.47
N ARG A 209 -8.88 17.83 -10.05
CA ARG A 209 -9.85 16.81 -10.40
C ARG A 209 -10.36 17.02 -11.83
N ARG A 210 -10.54 15.93 -12.58
CA ARG A 210 -11.12 15.97 -13.93
C ARG A 210 -12.65 15.97 -13.83
N ALA A 211 -13.29 16.77 -14.68
CA ALA A 211 -14.74 16.78 -14.78
C ALA A 211 -15.23 15.53 -15.53
N PRO A 212 -16.44 15.02 -15.23
CA PRO A 212 -17.01 13.88 -15.94
C PRO A 212 -17.00 14.09 -17.47
N GLY A 213 -16.44 13.14 -18.20
CA GLY A 213 -16.29 13.19 -19.67
C GLY A 213 -15.10 14.02 -20.17
N GLN A 214 -14.30 14.60 -19.27
CA GLN A 214 -13.05 15.32 -19.58
C GLN A 214 -11.83 14.61 -18.99
N GLU A 215 -11.97 13.37 -18.55
CA GLU A 215 -10.87 12.58 -18.01
C GLU A 215 -9.86 12.26 -19.12
N GLU A 216 -8.60 12.57 -18.86
CA GLU A 216 -7.49 12.07 -19.69
C GLU A 216 -7.47 10.54 -19.58
N LYS A 217 -7.26 9.88 -20.72
CA LYS A 217 -7.15 8.43 -20.79
C LYS A 217 -5.71 8.02 -21.07
N VAL A 218 -5.24 7.00 -20.38
CA VAL A 218 -3.94 6.37 -20.63
C VAL A 218 -4.13 4.87 -20.81
N THR A 219 -3.32 4.28 -21.67
CA THR A 219 -3.27 2.83 -21.84
C THR A 219 -2.00 2.29 -21.20
N LEU A 220 -2.15 1.44 -20.18
CA LEU A 220 -1.06 0.82 -19.42
C LEU A 220 -1.27 -0.68 -19.42
N ASN A 221 -0.28 -1.45 -19.87
CA ASN A 221 -0.39 -2.91 -20.05
C ASN A 221 -1.66 -3.34 -20.83
N GLY A 222 -2.10 -2.58 -21.84
CA GLY A 222 -3.33 -2.90 -22.58
C GLY A 222 -4.64 -2.51 -21.88
N HIS A 223 -4.58 -1.95 -20.67
CA HIS A 223 -5.73 -1.41 -19.93
C HIS A 223 -5.90 0.08 -20.13
N GLU A 224 -7.13 0.51 -20.42
CA GLU A 224 -7.49 1.92 -20.44
C GLU A 224 -7.85 2.39 -19.02
N TYR A 225 -7.17 3.43 -18.58
CA TYR A 225 -7.39 4.11 -17.31
C TYR A 225 -7.80 5.56 -17.57
N LYS A 226 -8.87 6.00 -16.94
CA LYS A 226 -9.22 7.41 -16.79
C LYS A 226 -8.43 7.99 -15.62
N ILE A 227 -7.92 9.20 -15.79
CA ILE A 227 -7.32 9.96 -14.70
C ILE A 227 -8.43 10.79 -14.05
N LEU A 228 -8.71 10.51 -12.78
CA LEU A 228 -9.74 11.21 -12.03
C LEU A 228 -9.21 12.47 -11.36
N GLU A 229 -7.99 12.40 -10.81
CA GLU A 229 -7.39 13.50 -10.07
C GLU A 229 -5.87 13.41 -10.09
N HIS A 230 -5.20 14.56 -10.19
CA HIS A 230 -3.76 14.64 -10.03
C HIS A 230 -3.40 15.79 -9.08
N VAL A 231 -2.53 15.50 -8.12
CA VAL A 231 -2.04 16.47 -7.14
C VAL A 231 -0.54 16.68 -7.35
N ASN A 232 -0.13 17.94 -7.31
CA ASN A 232 1.28 18.33 -7.24
C ASN A 232 1.42 19.48 -6.24
N ASN A 233 1.91 19.15 -5.05
CA ASN A 233 2.22 20.12 -4.01
C ASN A 233 3.71 20.49 -4.07
N ARG A 234 4.00 21.65 -4.65
CA ARG A 234 5.36 22.15 -4.79
C ARG A 234 6.02 22.54 -3.47
N LEU A 235 5.26 22.69 -2.38
CA LEU A 235 5.79 23.12 -1.07
C LEU A 235 6.49 21.99 -0.32
N ASN A 236 5.96 20.76 -0.39
CA ASN A 236 6.55 19.57 0.24
C ASN A 236 7.01 18.51 -0.76
N GLY A 237 6.83 18.77 -2.07
CA GLY A 237 7.24 17.89 -3.15
C GLY A 237 6.30 16.70 -3.38
N TYR A 238 5.14 16.63 -2.71
CA TYR A 238 4.19 15.54 -2.91
C TYR A 238 3.58 15.57 -4.30
N GLN A 239 3.50 14.41 -4.94
CA GLN A 239 2.72 14.20 -6.14
C GLN A 239 2.01 12.85 -6.09
N GLY A 240 0.83 12.80 -6.69
CA GLY A 240 0.07 11.56 -6.82
C GLY A 240 -1.06 11.68 -7.83
N THR A 241 -1.51 10.54 -8.34
CA THR A 241 -2.54 10.45 -9.37
C THR A 241 -3.55 9.38 -9.01
N VAL A 242 -4.84 9.69 -9.19
CA VAL A 242 -5.95 8.75 -9.04
C VAL A 242 -6.37 8.28 -10.43
N TYR A 243 -6.32 6.97 -10.63
CA TYR A 243 -6.73 6.31 -11.86
C TYR A 243 -8.00 5.52 -11.61
N GLN A 244 -8.89 5.46 -12.61
CA GLN A 244 -10.03 4.56 -12.64
C GLN A 244 -9.94 3.70 -13.89
N ARG A 245 -9.96 2.39 -13.71
CA ARG A 245 -9.94 1.43 -14.81
C ARG A 245 -11.30 1.43 -15.51
N THR A 246 -11.33 1.49 -16.84
CA THR A 246 -12.60 1.73 -17.57
C THR A 246 -13.50 0.52 -17.74
N ASP A 247 -12.98 -0.69 -17.55
CA ASP A 247 -13.71 -1.96 -17.68
C ASP A 247 -14.19 -2.52 -16.32
N THR A 248 -13.48 -2.25 -15.23
CA THR A 248 -13.81 -2.74 -13.87
C THR A 248 -14.24 -1.66 -12.88
N ASP A 249 -14.12 -0.40 -13.27
CA ASP A 249 -14.31 0.78 -12.42
C ASP A 249 -13.36 0.87 -11.20
N GLU A 250 -12.40 -0.06 -11.06
CA GLU A 250 -11.44 -0.07 -9.96
C GLU A 250 -10.64 1.23 -9.90
N ILE A 251 -10.51 1.79 -8.70
CA ILE A 251 -9.78 3.03 -8.46
C ILE A 251 -8.43 2.70 -7.83
N VAL A 252 -7.37 3.22 -8.43
CA VAL A 252 -5.99 3.06 -7.96
C VAL A 252 -5.38 4.43 -7.68
N VAL A 253 -4.91 4.64 -6.46
CA VAL A 253 -4.18 5.84 -6.07
C VAL A 253 -2.68 5.54 -6.14
N ALA A 254 -1.99 6.15 -7.10
CA ALA A 254 -0.54 6.01 -7.25
C ALA A 254 0.16 7.23 -6.63
N HIS A 255 1.00 6.99 -5.64
CA HIS A 255 1.84 8.03 -5.04
C HIS A 255 3.22 8.04 -5.70
N ARG A 256 3.68 9.21 -6.14
CA ARG A 256 5.00 9.37 -6.78
C ARG A 256 6.10 9.41 -5.72
N GLY A 257 7.21 8.73 -5.96
CA GLY A 257 8.41 8.87 -5.14
C GLY A 257 9.28 10.05 -5.58
N THR A 258 9.97 10.70 -4.64
CA THR A 258 10.98 11.73 -4.97
C THR A 258 12.28 11.08 -5.45
N GLU A 259 12.82 11.55 -6.58
CA GLU A 259 14.03 10.99 -7.21
C GLU A 259 15.32 11.20 -6.38
N GLN A 260 15.28 12.04 -5.35
CA GLN A 260 16.43 12.39 -4.50
C GLN A 260 16.85 11.24 -3.56
N ILE A 261 15.91 10.39 -3.16
CA ILE A 261 16.17 9.31 -2.19
C ILE A 261 17.11 8.24 -2.75
N GLY A 262 17.04 7.95 -4.05
CA GLY A 262 17.89 6.92 -4.67
C GLY A 262 19.40 7.21 -4.58
N ARG A 263 19.83 8.47 -4.41
CA ARG A 263 21.24 8.84 -4.25
C ARG A 263 21.66 9.07 -2.79
N ASP A 264 20.72 9.47 -1.93
CA ASP A 264 20.97 10.01 -0.60
C ASP A 264 20.44 9.14 0.58
N ALA A 265 19.75 8.02 0.29
CA ALA A 265 19.01 7.22 1.28
C ALA A 265 19.82 6.63 2.44
N ILE A 266 21.13 6.44 2.29
CA ILE A 266 21.91 5.68 3.27
C ILE A 266 22.48 6.59 4.35
N LEU A 267 22.71 7.88 4.06
CA LEU A 267 23.43 8.78 4.96
C LEU A 267 22.98 10.26 4.95
N THR A 268 22.21 10.74 3.97
CA THR A 268 22.09 12.20 3.72
C THR A 268 20.67 12.77 3.63
N ASP A 269 19.62 11.97 3.39
CA ASP A 269 18.25 12.52 3.34
C ASP A 269 17.69 12.80 4.75
N GLY A 270 17.99 14.01 5.24
CA GLY A 270 17.77 14.43 6.62
C GLY A 270 16.31 14.44 7.06
N GLY A 271 15.32 14.50 6.16
CA GLY A 271 13.90 14.58 6.53
C GLY A 271 13.37 13.29 7.17
N MET A 272 13.39 12.17 6.44
CA MET A 272 12.83 10.90 6.93
C MET A 272 13.79 10.13 7.84
N VAL A 273 15.10 10.19 7.60
CA VAL A 273 16.11 9.50 8.42
C VAL A 273 16.25 10.15 9.79
N VAL A 274 16.09 11.48 9.91
CA VAL A 274 16.21 12.19 11.19
C VAL A 274 14.85 12.37 11.87
N ALA A 275 13.78 12.78 11.17
CA ALA A 275 12.51 13.07 11.82
C ALA A 275 11.59 11.84 11.98
N ARG A 276 11.82 10.75 11.23
CA ARG A 276 10.89 9.60 11.10
C ARG A 276 9.46 10.00 10.72
N THR A 277 9.28 11.21 10.21
CA THR A 277 8.01 11.73 9.70
C THR A 277 8.15 11.96 8.20
N ASN A 278 7.04 11.80 7.49
CA ASN A 278 6.98 12.06 6.06
C ASN A 278 6.08 13.28 5.83
N VAL A 279 6.68 14.40 5.44
CA VAL A 279 5.99 15.67 5.20
C VAL A 279 4.97 15.62 4.06
N GLN A 280 5.01 14.57 3.23
CA GLN A 280 4.08 14.33 2.12
C GLN A 280 2.89 13.44 2.53
N ALA A 281 2.94 12.77 3.68
CA ALA A 281 1.88 11.87 4.13
C ALA A 281 0.50 12.54 4.28
N PRO A 282 0.37 13.79 4.78
CA PRO A 282 -0.93 14.45 4.85
C PRO A 282 -1.61 14.59 3.48
N ASP A 283 -0.85 14.97 2.43
CA ASP A 283 -1.39 15.10 1.09
C ASP A 283 -1.71 13.73 0.46
N ALA A 284 -0.90 12.71 0.76
CA ALA A 284 -1.19 11.33 0.35
C ALA A 284 -2.51 10.84 0.97
N ILE A 285 -2.70 11.07 2.27
CA ILE A 285 -3.94 10.74 2.98
C ILE A 285 -5.13 11.50 2.39
N ALA A 286 -4.96 12.79 2.07
CA ALA A 286 -6.00 13.60 1.44
C ALA A 286 -6.38 13.08 0.04
N LEU A 287 -5.39 12.70 -0.78
CA LEU A 287 -5.66 12.14 -2.12
C LEU A 287 -6.38 10.79 -2.04
N THR A 288 -5.95 9.90 -1.13
CA THR A 288 -6.62 8.61 -0.94
C THR A 288 -8.04 8.78 -0.39
N ARG A 289 -8.27 9.73 0.51
CA ARG A 289 -9.63 10.11 0.95
C ARG A 289 -10.47 10.59 -0.22
N SER A 290 -9.92 11.47 -1.06
CA SER A 290 -10.60 11.96 -2.27
C SER A 290 -11.07 10.80 -3.17
N ALA A 291 -10.20 9.80 -3.39
CA ALA A 291 -10.54 8.60 -4.15
C ALA A 291 -11.65 7.75 -3.50
N LEU A 292 -11.62 7.59 -2.17
CA LEU A 292 -12.68 6.91 -1.41
C LEU A 292 -14.01 7.67 -1.48
N ASP A 293 -13.98 9.00 -1.44
CA ASP A 293 -15.17 9.85 -1.57
C ASP A 293 -15.76 9.74 -2.99
N ILE A 294 -14.92 9.68 -4.02
CA ILE A 294 -15.36 9.42 -5.40
C ILE A 294 -16.04 8.04 -5.49
N ALA A 295 -15.41 6.98 -4.96
CA ALA A 295 -15.99 5.65 -4.95
C ALA A 295 -17.34 5.59 -4.19
N ALA A 296 -17.47 6.33 -3.09
CA ALA A 296 -18.71 6.42 -2.32
C ALA A 296 -19.81 7.19 -3.06
N GLN A 297 -19.46 8.25 -3.81
CA GLN A 297 -20.40 8.99 -4.65
C GLN A 297 -20.95 8.12 -5.79
N ASP A 298 -20.08 7.35 -6.46
CA ASP A 298 -20.51 6.40 -7.50
C ASP A 298 -21.49 5.36 -6.95
N ALA A 299 -21.30 4.92 -5.70
CA ALA A 299 -22.24 4.02 -5.04
C ALA A 299 -23.62 4.66 -4.80
N ALA A 300 -23.66 5.95 -4.45
CA ALA A 300 -24.89 6.68 -4.17
C ALA A 300 -25.81 6.82 -5.39
N PHE A 301 -25.27 6.70 -6.61
CA PHE A 301 -26.04 6.72 -7.87
C PHE A 301 -26.55 5.33 -8.32
N GLY A 302 -26.57 4.35 -7.42
CA GLY A 302 -27.24 3.05 -7.63
C GLY A 302 -26.31 1.86 -7.90
N GLY A 303 -25.00 2.03 -7.75
CA GLY A 303 -23.98 0.98 -7.88
C GLY A 303 -23.37 0.55 -6.54
N ARG A 304 -22.52 -0.49 -6.55
CA ARG A 304 -21.64 -0.81 -5.42
C ARG A 304 -20.36 0.02 -5.54
N ALA A 305 -19.91 0.64 -4.44
CA ALA A 305 -18.69 1.43 -4.42
C ALA A 305 -17.51 0.69 -5.08
N PRO A 306 -16.83 1.30 -6.07
CA PRO A 306 -15.63 0.75 -6.65
C PRO A 306 -14.57 0.45 -5.59
N GLN A 307 -13.78 -0.59 -5.82
CA GLN A 307 -12.66 -0.89 -4.94
C GLN A 307 -11.60 0.21 -5.08
N VAL A 308 -11.14 0.76 -3.96
CA VAL A 308 -10.00 1.67 -3.91
C VAL A 308 -8.77 0.92 -3.43
N THR A 309 -7.68 1.02 -4.19
CA THR A 309 -6.37 0.47 -3.85
C THR A 309 -5.28 1.52 -3.99
N VAL A 310 -4.10 1.25 -3.43
CA VAL A 310 -2.95 2.17 -3.42
C VAL A 310 -1.71 1.51 -4.00
N THR A 311 -0.87 2.30 -4.67
CA THR A 311 0.41 1.84 -5.19
C THR A 311 1.47 2.92 -5.14
N GLY A 312 2.74 2.52 -5.25
CA GLY A 312 3.83 3.46 -5.36
C GLY A 312 5.21 2.80 -5.35
N HIS A 313 6.17 3.58 -5.84
CA HIS A 313 7.58 3.21 -5.89
C HIS A 313 8.40 4.08 -4.94
N SER A 314 9.47 3.53 -4.34
CA SER A 314 10.39 4.29 -3.48
C SER A 314 9.64 4.99 -2.32
N LEU A 315 9.78 6.32 -2.16
CA LEU A 315 9.00 7.10 -1.20
C LEU A 315 7.48 7.02 -1.44
N GLY A 316 7.06 6.96 -2.70
CA GLY A 316 5.66 6.77 -3.07
C GLY A 316 5.10 5.45 -2.52
N GLY A 317 5.93 4.41 -2.49
CA GLY A 317 5.57 3.15 -1.85
C GLY A 317 5.43 3.25 -0.33
N ALA A 318 6.24 4.09 0.33
CA ALA A 318 6.08 4.40 1.76
C ALA A 318 4.73 5.12 2.02
N LEU A 319 4.39 6.09 1.16
CA LEU A 319 3.10 6.79 1.22
C LEU A 319 1.93 5.84 0.99
N ALA A 320 2.05 4.89 0.05
CA ALA A 320 1.06 3.85 -0.19
C ALA A 320 0.86 2.93 1.04
N GLN A 321 1.94 2.54 1.73
CA GLN A 321 1.82 1.79 3.00
C GLN A 321 1.13 2.61 4.09
N ILE A 322 1.45 3.91 4.21
CA ILE A 322 0.83 4.82 5.18
C ILE A 322 -0.68 4.95 4.90
N THR A 323 -1.07 5.23 3.65
CA THR A 323 -2.48 5.41 3.29
C THR A 323 -3.26 4.08 3.33
N SER A 324 -2.63 2.96 2.98
CA SER A 324 -3.18 1.62 3.20
C SER A 324 -3.48 1.36 4.67
N HIS A 325 -2.53 1.63 5.57
CA HIS A 325 -2.75 1.46 7.00
C HIS A 325 -3.81 2.42 7.52
N HIS A 326 -3.79 3.69 7.08
CA HIS A 326 -4.72 4.72 7.52
C HIS A 326 -6.18 4.38 7.22
N PHE A 327 -6.46 3.89 6.01
CA PHE A 327 -7.81 3.63 5.49
C PHE A 327 -8.18 2.14 5.42
N ASN A 328 -7.27 1.22 5.74
CA ASN A 328 -7.40 -0.22 5.55
C ASN A 328 -7.71 -0.63 4.09
N VAL A 329 -7.07 0.03 3.12
CA VAL A 329 -7.19 -0.30 1.69
C VAL A 329 -6.06 -1.23 1.24
N LYS A 330 -6.30 -2.04 0.22
CA LYS A 330 -5.28 -2.95 -0.33
C LYS A 330 -4.30 -2.21 -1.25
N GLY A 331 -3.12 -2.78 -1.47
CA GLY A 331 -2.16 -2.20 -2.41
C GLY A 331 -0.90 -3.02 -2.63
N GLU A 332 -0.12 -2.58 -3.61
CA GLU A 332 1.18 -3.17 -3.95
C GLU A 332 2.23 -2.06 -4.06
N THR A 333 3.48 -2.32 -3.69
CA THR A 333 4.56 -1.33 -3.79
C THR A 333 5.83 -1.92 -4.36
N PHE A 334 6.69 -1.06 -4.90
CA PHE A 334 7.89 -1.46 -5.62
C PHE A 334 9.11 -0.74 -5.06
N ASN A 335 10.07 -1.50 -4.51
CA ASN A 335 11.23 -0.96 -3.80
C ASN A 335 10.88 0.17 -2.83
N ALA A 336 9.76 0.01 -2.12
CA ALA A 336 9.29 1.03 -1.20
C ALA A 336 10.27 1.24 -0.06
N TYR A 337 10.39 2.46 0.44
CA TYR A 337 10.91 2.64 1.79
C TYR A 337 9.87 2.12 2.79
N GLY A 338 10.23 1.20 3.68
CA GLY A 338 9.30 0.61 4.64
C GLY A 338 8.70 1.65 5.62
N ALA A 339 7.38 1.64 5.83
CA ALA A 339 6.71 2.64 6.65
C ALA A 339 6.72 2.36 8.17
N VAL A 340 7.16 1.16 8.60
CA VAL A 340 7.07 0.71 10.01
C VAL A 340 7.95 1.55 10.93
N SER A 341 9.15 1.93 10.47
CA SER A 341 10.06 2.72 11.30
C SER A 341 9.68 4.20 11.43
N LEU A 342 8.59 4.63 10.78
CA LEU A 342 8.09 5.99 10.83
C LEU A 342 7.15 6.20 12.04
N SER A 343 6.99 7.43 12.51
CA SER A 343 6.21 7.80 13.71
C SER A 343 4.68 7.68 13.53
N TYR A 344 4.21 6.80 12.65
CA TYR A 344 2.78 6.57 12.37
C TYR A 344 2.20 5.37 13.15
N ARG A 345 3.02 4.69 13.97
CA ARG A 345 2.62 3.49 14.76
C ARG A 345 2.05 2.37 13.87
N ILE A 346 2.63 2.20 12.69
CA ILE A 346 2.25 1.17 11.72
C ILE A 346 2.92 -0.15 12.12
N PRO A 347 2.18 -1.28 12.20
CA PRO A 347 2.77 -2.57 12.52
C PRO A 347 3.60 -3.12 11.36
N GLU A 348 4.57 -3.97 11.67
CA GLU A 348 5.23 -4.81 10.67
C GLU A 348 4.32 -5.96 10.21
N GLY A 349 4.42 -6.33 8.93
CA GLY A 349 3.62 -7.42 8.37
C GLY A 349 2.16 -7.04 8.09
N GLY A 350 1.30 -8.04 7.94
CA GLY A 350 -0.10 -7.88 7.52
C GLY A 350 -0.36 -8.33 6.08
N ASN A 351 -1.62 -8.32 5.67
CA ASN A 351 -2.07 -8.91 4.39
C ASN A 351 -2.74 -7.90 3.44
N THR A 352 -2.81 -6.63 3.81
CA THR A 352 -3.41 -5.58 2.97
C THR A 352 -2.43 -5.07 1.92
N MET A 353 -1.12 -5.17 2.18
CA MET A 353 -0.07 -4.70 1.29
C MET A 353 0.83 -5.85 0.84
N ILE A 354 1.29 -5.79 -0.42
CA ILE A 354 2.39 -6.60 -0.94
C ILE A 354 3.53 -5.65 -1.34
N ASN A 355 4.72 -5.91 -0.84
CA ASN A 355 5.91 -5.10 -1.09
C ASN A 355 6.88 -5.91 -1.95
N HIS A 356 7.05 -5.53 -3.21
CA HIS A 356 8.01 -6.12 -4.13
C HIS A 356 9.35 -5.40 -3.97
N VAL A 357 10.39 -6.13 -3.56
CA VAL A 357 11.70 -5.54 -3.25
C VAL A 357 12.83 -6.31 -3.94
N MET A 358 13.79 -5.59 -4.50
CA MET A 358 15.02 -6.18 -5.00
C MET A 358 15.97 -6.48 -3.83
N ALA A 359 16.69 -7.60 -3.91
CA ALA A 359 17.48 -8.13 -2.81
C ALA A 359 18.59 -7.18 -2.35
N SER A 360 19.22 -6.47 -3.29
CA SER A 360 20.29 -5.52 -3.00
C SER A 360 19.82 -4.06 -2.97
N ASP A 361 18.52 -3.79 -3.03
CA ASP A 361 18.00 -2.42 -2.98
C ASP A 361 18.18 -1.80 -1.58
N PRO A 362 19.00 -0.73 -1.45
CA PRO A 362 19.27 -0.13 -0.15
C PRO A 362 18.08 0.63 0.44
N VAL A 363 17.13 1.09 -0.39
CA VAL A 363 15.99 1.89 0.09
C VAL A 363 14.98 1.01 0.81
N SER A 364 14.58 -0.11 0.20
CA SER A 364 13.71 -1.09 0.86
C SER A 364 14.40 -1.88 1.97
N ALA A 365 15.72 -1.97 1.96
CA ALA A 365 16.49 -2.55 3.06
C ALA A 365 16.51 -1.66 4.32
N ALA A 366 16.35 -0.34 4.17
CA ALA A 366 16.56 0.61 5.25
C ALA A 366 15.48 0.60 6.34
N SER A 367 14.30 0.03 6.09
CA SER A 367 13.18 0.08 7.03
C SER A 367 12.23 -1.10 6.85
N PRO A 368 11.67 -1.66 7.94
CA PRO A 368 10.65 -2.71 7.84
C PRO A 368 9.35 -2.23 7.20
N HIS A 369 8.59 -3.16 6.63
CA HIS A 369 7.42 -2.88 5.79
C HIS A 369 6.10 -3.27 6.46
N PHE A 370 5.05 -2.49 6.17
CA PHE A 370 3.67 -2.89 6.39
C PHE A 370 3.22 -3.78 5.22
N GLY A 371 2.70 -4.97 5.52
CA GLY A 371 2.32 -5.98 4.54
C GLY A 371 3.35 -7.09 4.34
N GLN A 372 3.06 -7.96 3.37
CA GLN A 372 3.96 -9.04 2.96
C GLN A 372 5.14 -8.48 2.17
N VAL A 373 6.32 -9.06 2.32
CA VAL A 373 7.52 -8.68 1.55
C VAL A 373 7.88 -9.82 0.59
N ARG A 374 7.92 -9.53 -0.70
CA ARG A 374 8.37 -10.44 -1.76
C ARG A 374 9.72 -9.98 -2.25
N ILE A 375 10.76 -10.77 -1.96
CA ILE A 375 12.15 -10.44 -2.31
C ILE A 375 12.51 -11.11 -3.63
N TYR A 376 13.08 -10.32 -4.55
CA TYR A 376 13.53 -10.74 -5.87
C TYR A 376 15.03 -10.52 -5.98
N ALA A 377 15.78 -11.46 -6.55
CA ALA A 377 17.21 -11.32 -6.77
C ALA A 377 17.58 -11.65 -8.22
N ASN A 378 18.49 -10.86 -8.77
CA ASN A 378 19.19 -11.19 -10.01
C ASN A 378 20.61 -11.70 -9.72
N PRO A 379 21.21 -12.54 -10.60
CA PRO A 379 22.56 -13.08 -10.39
C PRO A 379 23.62 -12.01 -10.12
N ASP A 380 23.50 -10.84 -10.75
CA ASP A 380 24.45 -9.75 -10.55
C ASP A 380 24.30 -9.05 -9.19
N GLU A 381 23.12 -9.08 -8.57
CA GLU A 381 22.94 -8.60 -7.19
C GLU A 381 23.64 -9.51 -6.20
N ILE A 382 23.49 -10.82 -6.36
CA ILE A 382 24.17 -11.82 -5.52
C ILE A 382 25.69 -11.66 -5.62
N LYS A 383 26.22 -11.45 -6.84
CA LYS A 383 27.65 -11.16 -7.03
C LYS A 383 28.09 -9.89 -6.33
N ARG A 384 27.29 -8.81 -6.39
CA ARG A 384 27.60 -7.53 -5.73
C ARG A 384 27.62 -7.67 -4.21
N LEU A 385 26.62 -8.34 -3.64
CA LEU A 385 26.58 -8.62 -2.19
C LEU A 385 27.78 -9.47 -1.78
N SER A 386 28.10 -10.52 -2.54
CA SER A 386 29.27 -11.37 -2.27
C SER A 386 30.60 -10.60 -2.34
N ALA A 387 30.75 -9.72 -3.32
CA ALA A 387 31.95 -8.87 -3.45
C ALA A 387 32.10 -7.86 -2.28
N ALA A 388 31.01 -7.55 -1.59
CA ALA A 388 30.99 -6.71 -0.40
C ALA A 388 31.15 -7.48 0.91
N GLY A 389 31.34 -8.80 0.87
CA GLY A 389 31.61 -9.66 2.03
C GLY A 389 30.41 -10.46 2.53
N PHE A 390 29.19 -10.17 2.07
CA PHE A 390 27.98 -10.90 2.47
C PHE A 390 28.02 -12.34 1.95
N SER A 391 27.60 -13.32 2.76
CA SER A 391 27.76 -14.73 2.42
C SER A 391 26.70 -15.65 3.01
N ASN A 392 26.32 -16.68 2.26
CA ASN A 392 25.46 -17.75 2.75
C ASN A 392 26.21 -18.80 3.59
N HIS A 393 27.55 -18.70 3.68
CA HIS A 393 28.39 -19.67 4.38
C HIS A 393 28.13 -19.65 5.91
N PRO A 394 28.20 -20.80 6.61
CA PRO A 394 28.06 -20.87 8.08
C PRO A 394 29.09 -20.06 8.88
N LEU A 395 30.20 -19.65 8.24
CA LEU A 395 31.28 -18.86 8.84
C LEU A 395 31.25 -17.39 8.37
N ARG A 396 30.11 -16.91 7.86
CA ARG A 396 29.96 -15.53 7.36
C ARG A 396 30.36 -14.47 8.39
N ASP A 397 30.12 -14.71 9.67
CA ASP A 397 30.43 -13.78 10.77
C ASP A 397 31.95 -13.52 10.92
N LEU A 398 32.80 -14.32 10.26
CA LEU A 398 34.26 -14.14 10.21
C LEU A 398 34.73 -13.36 8.98
N ILE A 399 33.83 -13.10 8.03
CA ILE A 399 34.10 -12.34 6.80
C ILE A 399 33.66 -10.90 7.07
N PRO A 400 34.58 -9.92 7.07
CA PRO A 400 34.19 -8.54 7.27
C PRO A 400 33.35 -8.06 6.08
N ASP A 401 32.12 -7.70 6.36
CA ASP A 401 31.17 -7.13 5.42
C ASP A 401 31.29 -5.60 5.35
N ARG A 402 30.76 -5.05 4.25
CA ARG A 402 30.83 -3.62 3.94
C ARG A 402 29.48 -3.13 3.42
N PRO A 403 28.49 -2.89 4.29
CA PRO A 403 27.14 -2.51 3.87
C PRO A 403 27.11 -1.22 3.05
N ILE A 404 27.93 -0.22 3.38
CA ILE A 404 28.04 1.03 2.60
C ILE A 404 28.53 0.75 1.17
N LEU A 405 29.49 -0.17 1.01
CA LEU A 405 30.03 -0.55 -0.30
C LEU A 405 28.98 -1.31 -1.12
N ALA A 406 28.33 -2.31 -0.52
CA ALA A 406 27.26 -3.07 -1.15
C ALA A 406 26.14 -2.14 -1.65
N ALA A 407 25.71 -1.24 -0.79
CA ALA A 407 24.61 -0.34 -1.05
C ALA A 407 24.95 0.73 -2.11
N GLY A 408 26.17 1.27 -2.09
CA GLY A 408 26.68 2.16 -3.14
C GLY A 408 26.85 1.48 -4.50
N SER A 409 27.02 0.15 -4.54
CA SER A 409 27.11 -0.61 -5.78
C SER A 409 25.74 -1.05 -6.34
N SER A 410 24.66 -0.89 -5.56
CA SER A 410 23.35 -1.50 -5.82
C SER A 410 22.26 -0.50 -6.19
N PHE A 411 22.61 0.73 -6.57
CA PHE A 411 21.65 1.75 -7.02
C PHE A 411 20.76 1.30 -8.20
N GLY A 412 21.26 0.40 -9.06
CA GLY A 412 20.46 -0.20 -10.14
C GLY A 412 19.30 -1.05 -9.64
N ALA A 413 19.43 -1.67 -8.47
CA ALA A 413 18.39 -2.49 -7.86
C ALA A 413 17.19 -1.65 -7.41
N HIS A 414 17.40 -0.38 -7.05
CA HIS A 414 16.31 0.49 -6.61
C HIS A 414 15.32 0.85 -7.73
N LYS A 415 15.72 0.78 -9.00
CA LYS A 415 14.90 1.28 -10.12
C LYS A 415 13.58 0.52 -10.26
N LEU A 416 12.50 1.26 -10.49
CA LEU A 416 11.19 0.71 -10.86
C LEU A 416 11.25 -0.16 -12.12
N GLY A 417 12.18 0.13 -13.03
CA GLY A 417 12.39 -0.66 -14.25
C GLY A 417 12.65 -2.15 -14.03
N ASN A 418 13.07 -2.58 -12.84
CA ASN A 418 13.18 -4.01 -12.50
C ASN A 418 11.81 -4.71 -12.44
N PHE A 419 10.71 -3.97 -12.35
CA PHE A 419 9.34 -4.50 -12.24
C PHE A 419 8.47 -4.19 -13.46
N LEU A 420 9.05 -3.63 -14.53
CA LEU A 420 8.32 -3.18 -15.71
C LEU A 420 8.66 -4.03 -16.94
N ASN A 421 7.70 -4.13 -17.86
CA ASN A 421 7.87 -4.70 -19.20
C ASN A 421 8.38 -6.16 -19.19
N ASP A 422 8.98 -6.61 -20.29
CA ASP A 422 9.44 -8.00 -20.47
C ASP A 422 10.60 -8.39 -19.54
N GLY A 423 11.35 -7.42 -19.02
CA GLY A 423 12.44 -7.64 -18.07
C GLY A 423 12.00 -7.65 -16.60
N SER A 424 10.69 -7.56 -16.34
CA SER A 424 10.14 -7.48 -14.98
C SER A 424 10.43 -8.75 -14.19
N VAL A 425 11.04 -8.62 -13.01
CA VAL A 425 11.27 -9.72 -12.07
C VAL A 425 9.96 -10.37 -11.60
N LEU A 426 8.82 -9.68 -11.75
CA LEU A 426 7.49 -10.22 -11.45
C LEU A 426 7.13 -11.40 -12.36
N LYS A 427 7.65 -11.42 -13.59
CA LYS A 427 7.47 -12.49 -14.60
C LYS A 427 8.40 -13.68 -14.40
N HIS A 428 9.40 -13.52 -13.53
CA HIS A 428 10.54 -14.43 -13.38
C HIS A 428 10.55 -15.04 -11.97
N PRO A 429 9.78 -16.11 -11.69
CA PRO A 429 9.75 -16.79 -10.40
C PRO A 429 11.14 -17.26 -9.93
N GLU A 430 12.05 -17.53 -10.86
CA GLU A 430 13.45 -17.86 -10.58
C GLU A 430 14.18 -16.76 -9.81
N THR A 431 13.76 -15.50 -9.91
CA THR A 431 14.36 -14.38 -9.16
C THR A 431 13.98 -14.44 -7.68
N GLN A 432 12.76 -14.87 -7.35
CA GLN A 432 12.37 -15.14 -5.96
C GLN A 432 13.04 -16.40 -5.43
N GLN A 433 13.20 -17.43 -6.27
CA GLN A 433 13.94 -18.64 -5.88
C GLN A 433 15.41 -18.31 -5.60
N LEU A 434 16.05 -17.51 -6.45
CA LEU A 434 17.43 -17.07 -6.25
C LEU A 434 17.57 -16.25 -4.96
N ALA A 435 16.58 -15.40 -4.64
CA ALA A 435 16.54 -14.70 -3.36
C ALA A 435 16.46 -15.68 -2.17
N LYS A 436 15.60 -16.71 -2.25
CA LYS A 436 15.48 -17.74 -1.21
C LYS A 436 16.76 -18.55 -1.04
N ASP A 437 17.40 -18.94 -2.13
CA ASP A 437 18.66 -19.69 -2.12
C ASP A 437 19.80 -18.90 -1.49
N ASN A 438 19.69 -17.56 -1.49
CA ASN A 438 20.64 -16.63 -0.92
C ASN A 438 20.08 -15.85 0.28
N ALA A 439 19.04 -16.37 0.94
CA ALA A 439 18.29 -15.61 1.95
C ALA A 439 19.19 -15.08 3.07
N LYS A 440 20.15 -15.90 3.53
CA LYS A 440 21.01 -15.53 4.66
C LYS A 440 21.89 -14.31 4.38
N MET A 441 22.50 -14.23 3.19
CA MET A 441 23.34 -13.07 2.83
C MET A 441 22.49 -11.81 2.62
N ILE A 442 21.24 -11.99 2.14
CA ILE A 442 20.32 -10.88 1.87
C ILE A 442 19.76 -10.34 3.19
N GLU A 443 19.39 -11.21 4.11
CA GLU A 443 18.97 -10.86 5.46
C GLU A 443 20.08 -10.09 6.18
N GLU A 444 21.31 -10.60 6.18
CA GLU A 444 22.48 -9.93 6.76
C GLU A 444 22.69 -8.52 6.17
N TYR A 445 22.68 -8.39 4.84
CA TYR A 445 22.77 -7.09 4.17
C TYR A 445 21.67 -6.11 4.61
N ARG A 446 20.42 -6.58 4.68
CA ARG A 446 19.27 -5.74 5.02
C ARG A 446 19.32 -5.30 6.48
N ASP A 447 19.66 -6.22 7.39
CA ASP A 447 19.83 -5.94 8.82
C ASP A 447 20.94 -4.90 9.06
N ASP A 448 22.03 -5.00 8.33
CA ASP A 448 23.15 -4.06 8.39
C ASP A 448 22.79 -2.67 7.88
N VAL A 449 22.08 -2.57 6.75
CA VAL A 449 21.60 -1.29 6.21
C VAL A 449 20.60 -0.65 7.19
N GLU A 450 19.68 -1.43 7.75
CA GLU A 450 18.74 -0.94 8.78
C GLU A 450 19.49 -0.46 10.04
N SER A 451 20.49 -1.23 10.49
CA SER A 451 21.33 -0.91 11.65
C SER A 451 22.10 0.40 11.44
N LEU A 452 22.74 0.56 10.28
CA LEU A 452 23.43 1.79 9.88
C LEU A 452 22.48 2.98 9.93
N ARG A 453 21.29 2.87 9.31
CA ARG A 453 20.27 3.91 9.31
C ARG A 453 19.78 4.24 10.73
N ARG A 454 19.57 3.22 11.59
CA ARG A 454 19.24 3.40 13.02
C ARG A 454 20.32 4.14 13.79
N GLY A 455 21.60 3.86 13.53
CA GLY A 455 22.73 4.59 14.10
C GLY A 455 22.68 6.09 13.78
N VAL A 456 22.44 6.44 12.52
CA VAL A 456 22.32 7.84 12.07
C VAL A 456 21.14 8.54 12.74
N THR A 457 19.94 7.93 12.75
CA THR A 457 18.76 8.52 13.39
C THR A 457 18.97 8.80 14.87
N ARG A 458 19.54 7.84 15.63
CA ARG A 458 19.78 8.01 17.06
C ARG A 458 20.76 9.14 17.34
N THR A 459 21.82 9.23 16.53
CA THR A 459 22.84 10.29 16.65
C THR A 459 22.22 11.66 16.37
N ALA A 460 21.38 11.78 15.34
CA ALA A 460 20.78 13.04 14.94
C ALA A 460 19.64 13.51 15.87
N ARG A 461 18.85 12.59 16.45
CA ARG A 461 17.72 12.95 17.34
C ARG A 461 18.08 13.10 18.82
N GLY A 462 19.23 12.60 19.24
CA GLY A 462 19.66 12.65 20.65
C GLY A 462 18.70 11.96 21.64
N ILE A 463 18.86 12.26 22.94
CA ILE A 463 18.06 11.69 24.04
C ILE A 463 16.54 11.96 23.90
N PRO A 464 16.07 13.15 23.47
CA PRO A 464 14.63 13.42 23.34
C PRO A 464 13.91 12.52 22.32
N GLY A 465 14.55 12.20 21.18
CA GLY A 465 13.98 11.30 20.18
C GLY A 465 13.82 9.86 20.69
N GLY A 466 14.78 9.39 21.51
CA GLY A 466 14.70 8.07 22.15
C GLY A 466 13.52 7.94 23.14
N ALA A 467 13.12 9.03 23.79
CA ALA A 467 11.97 9.04 24.70
C ALA A 467 10.62 8.96 23.96
N ILE A 468 10.50 9.59 22.79
CA ILE A 468 9.31 9.47 21.92
C ILE A 468 9.19 8.04 21.39
N ASP A 469 10.29 7.47 20.90
CA ASP A 469 10.33 6.08 20.42
C ASP A 469 9.91 5.09 21.53
N LEU A 470 10.40 5.30 22.77
CA LEU A 470 10.01 4.51 23.93
C LEU A 470 8.51 4.66 24.24
N TYR A 471 7.98 5.88 24.13
CA TYR A 471 6.58 6.16 24.38
C TYR A 471 5.64 5.50 23.35
N ASP A 472 5.99 5.57 22.06
CA ASP A 472 5.25 4.88 21.00
C ASP A 472 5.37 3.36 21.10
N HIS A 473 6.55 2.85 21.49
CA HIS A 473 6.74 1.42 21.77
C HIS A 473 5.83 0.93 22.90
N ILE A 474 5.66 1.72 23.98
CA ILE A 474 4.74 1.41 25.08
C ILE A 474 3.28 1.42 24.63
N ARG A 475 2.89 2.35 23.74
CA ARG A 475 1.51 2.45 23.23
C ARG A 475 1.16 1.36 22.21
N GLY A 476 2.16 0.67 21.65
CA GLY A 476 1.98 -0.35 20.63
C GLY A 476 1.48 0.18 19.27
N PRO A 477 1.37 -0.67 18.25
CA PRO A 477 0.88 -0.29 16.92
C PRO A 477 -0.61 0.03 16.92
N LEU A 478 -1.04 0.86 15.96
CA LEU A 478 -2.45 1.11 15.66
C LEU A 478 -3.00 0.06 14.70
N GLN A 479 -4.28 -0.30 14.84
CA GLN A 479 -4.94 -1.20 13.88
C GLN A 479 -5.15 -0.49 12.53
N PRO A 480 -5.04 -1.21 11.40
CA PRO A 480 -5.41 -0.67 10.09
C PRO A 480 -6.83 -0.09 10.08
N GLY A 481 -7.01 1.07 9.46
CA GLY A 481 -8.29 1.79 9.39
C GLY A 481 -8.65 2.58 10.66
N GLU A 482 -7.96 2.36 11.78
CA GLU A 482 -8.24 3.10 13.01
C GLU A 482 -7.94 4.60 12.92
N PRO A 483 -6.83 5.05 12.29
CA PRO A 483 -6.58 6.47 12.10
C PRO A 483 -7.74 7.18 11.39
N ALA A 484 -8.24 6.62 10.27
CA ALA A 484 -9.38 7.18 9.56
C ALA A 484 -10.66 7.16 10.40
N ARG A 485 -10.93 6.08 11.15
CA ARG A 485 -12.10 6.02 12.07
C ARG A 485 -12.04 7.10 13.12
N ARG A 486 -10.89 7.32 13.77
CA ARG A 486 -10.71 8.37 14.77
C ARG A 486 -10.87 9.77 14.19
N GLU A 487 -10.39 10.00 12.97
CA GLU A 487 -10.61 11.27 12.26
C GLU A 487 -12.08 11.47 11.91
N ALA A 488 -12.78 10.42 11.45
CA ALA A 488 -14.21 10.47 11.19
C ALA A 488 -15.03 10.72 12.47
N GLU A 489 -14.66 10.11 13.60
CA GLU A 489 -15.27 10.36 14.91
C GLU A 489 -15.03 11.80 15.37
N LYS A 490 -13.78 12.30 15.26
CA LYS A 490 -13.46 13.70 15.56
C LYS A 490 -14.24 14.68 14.66
N ASN A 491 -14.30 14.40 13.36
CA ASN A 491 -15.00 15.22 12.36
C ASN A 491 -16.52 15.14 12.50
N GLY A 492 -17.07 14.00 12.93
CA GLY A 492 -18.48 13.84 13.30
C GLY A 492 -18.85 14.60 14.58
N HIS A 493 -17.87 14.86 15.45
CA HIS A 493 -18.00 15.73 16.63
C HIS A 493 -17.66 17.22 16.35
N HIS A 494 -17.28 17.58 15.11
CA HIS A 494 -16.93 18.96 14.73
C HIS A 494 -18.14 19.86 14.39
N THR A 495 -19.36 19.50 14.79
CA THR A 495 -20.32 20.52 15.21
C THR A 495 -20.07 20.88 16.68
N SER A 496 -19.22 21.90 16.90
CA SER A 496 -19.00 22.67 18.16
C SER A 496 -17.68 22.50 18.96
N MET A 497 -16.51 22.68 18.34
CA MET A 497 -15.33 23.18 19.09
C MET A 497 -14.61 24.27 18.29
N LEU A 498 -14.48 25.46 18.90
CA LEU A 498 -13.75 26.59 18.32
C LEU A 498 -12.24 26.30 18.46
N ARG A 499 -11.44 26.63 17.44
CA ARG A 499 -9.97 26.56 17.52
C ARG A 499 -9.39 27.89 17.97
N MET A 500 -8.19 27.92 18.54
CA MET A 500 -7.60 29.16 19.06
C MET A 500 -7.23 30.21 18.01
N ASP A 501 -7.17 29.84 16.74
CA ASP A 501 -7.07 30.77 15.61
C ASP A 501 -8.41 31.44 15.26
N ASP A 502 -9.53 30.94 15.79
CA ASP A 502 -10.85 31.60 15.71
C ASP A 502 -10.94 32.77 16.70
N ALA A 503 -11.45 33.91 16.23
CA ALA A 503 -11.59 35.13 17.02
C ALA A 503 -12.46 34.96 18.29
N ASN A 504 -13.36 33.97 18.31
CA ASN A 504 -14.26 33.72 19.43
C ASN A 504 -13.70 32.73 20.46
N HIS A 505 -12.53 32.14 20.22
CA HIS A 505 -11.93 31.21 21.16
C HIS A 505 -11.21 31.94 22.31
N LEU A 506 -11.34 31.43 23.54
CA LEU A 506 -10.77 32.02 24.75
C LEU A 506 -9.25 32.25 24.66
N GLY A 507 -8.53 31.34 24.01
CA GLY A 507 -7.09 31.41 23.80
C GLY A 507 -6.61 32.33 22.68
N ASN A 508 -7.51 32.90 21.87
CA ASN A 508 -7.15 33.67 20.68
C ASN A 508 -6.25 34.88 20.96
N PRO A 509 -6.46 35.68 22.03
CA PRO A 509 -5.58 36.81 22.32
C PRO A 509 -4.12 36.38 22.58
N LEU A 510 -3.91 35.37 23.42
CA LEU A 510 -2.58 34.82 23.73
C LEU A 510 -1.94 34.18 22.50
N PHE A 511 -2.73 33.50 21.66
CA PHE A 511 -2.26 32.92 20.43
C PHE A 511 -1.73 33.97 19.45
N ASN A 512 -2.47 35.07 19.26
CA ASN A 512 -2.04 36.18 18.41
C ASN A 512 -0.76 36.84 18.92
N ASP A 513 -0.61 36.98 20.24
CA ASP A 513 0.61 37.50 20.86
C ASP A 513 1.81 36.56 20.62
N ALA A 514 1.62 35.26 20.82
CA ALA A 514 2.65 34.24 20.58
C ALA A 514 3.06 34.17 19.11
N ILE A 515 2.11 34.22 18.18
CA ILE A 515 2.35 34.23 16.72
C ILE A 515 3.28 35.37 16.34
N ARG A 516 3.03 36.59 16.84
CA ARG A 516 3.89 37.75 16.55
C ARG A 516 5.32 37.52 17.04
N GLY A 517 5.48 36.96 18.23
CA GLY A 517 6.80 36.66 18.81
C GLY A 517 7.54 35.56 18.06
N VAL A 518 6.86 34.46 17.70
CA VAL A 518 7.47 33.35 16.96
C VAL A 518 7.90 33.79 15.56
N HIS A 519 7.04 34.53 14.85
CA HIS A 519 7.38 35.04 13.51
C HIS A 519 8.58 35.99 13.55
N ALA A 520 8.73 36.80 14.61
CA ALA A 520 9.90 37.64 14.78
C ALA A 520 11.19 36.81 14.97
N GLN A 521 11.12 35.64 15.61
CA GLN A 521 12.27 34.72 15.72
C GLN A 521 12.57 34.03 14.38
N ASP A 522 11.55 33.62 13.63
CA ASP A 522 11.72 33.04 12.29
C ASP A 522 12.46 34.04 11.36
N VAL A 523 12.03 35.30 11.35
CA VAL A 523 12.69 36.35 10.55
C VAL A 523 14.14 36.56 11.00
N ARG A 524 14.43 36.54 12.30
CA ARG A 524 15.82 36.64 12.82
C ARG A 524 16.68 35.46 12.40
N ALA A 525 16.09 34.27 12.28
CA ALA A 525 16.75 33.06 11.82
C ALA A 525 16.81 32.92 10.29
N GLY A 526 16.29 33.89 9.53
CA GLY A 526 16.23 33.84 8.07
C GLY A 526 15.20 32.83 7.53
N ARG A 527 14.21 32.44 8.34
CA ARG A 527 13.13 31.53 7.98
C ARG A 527 11.85 32.30 7.64
N VAL A 528 11.02 31.70 6.79
CA VAL A 528 9.64 32.15 6.54
C VAL A 528 8.72 31.39 7.51
N PRO A 529 7.81 32.06 8.24
CA PRO A 529 6.88 31.38 9.13
C PRO A 529 6.02 30.33 8.42
N ASP A 530 5.80 29.20 9.09
CA ASP A 530 5.11 28.03 8.54
C ASP A 530 4.12 27.40 9.55
N VAL A 531 3.65 26.20 9.23
CA VAL A 531 2.73 25.46 10.11
C VAL A 531 3.38 25.11 11.46
N MET A 532 4.69 24.86 11.51
CA MET A 532 5.41 24.59 12.74
C MET A 532 5.52 25.85 13.61
N SER A 533 5.70 27.02 13.01
CA SER A 533 5.62 28.32 13.69
C SER A 533 4.26 28.50 14.37
N THR A 534 3.19 28.11 13.68
CA THR A 534 1.81 28.17 14.18
C THR A 534 1.59 27.23 15.37
N GLN A 535 2.10 25.99 15.29
CA GLN A 535 2.02 24.99 16.36
C GLN A 535 2.82 25.40 17.61
N LEU A 536 4.02 25.96 17.42
CA LEU A 536 4.84 26.51 18.49
C LEU A 536 4.11 27.64 19.22
N ALA A 537 3.54 28.58 18.47
CA ALA A 537 2.76 29.69 19.03
C ALA A 537 1.55 29.19 19.83
N GLY A 538 0.82 28.20 19.32
CA GLY A 538 -0.31 27.59 20.02
C GLY A 538 0.08 26.93 21.35
N SER A 539 1.22 26.24 21.37
CA SER A 539 1.73 25.63 22.60
C SER A 539 2.17 26.68 23.63
N LEU A 540 2.85 27.75 23.20
CA LEU A 540 3.24 28.87 24.07
C LEU A 540 2.00 29.57 24.67
N ALA A 541 0.96 29.79 23.87
CA ALA A 541 -0.30 30.39 24.32
C ALA A 541 -1.01 29.52 25.37
N ALA A 542 -1.07 28.20 25.15
CA ALA A 542 -1.66 27.26 26.10
C ALA A 542 -0.90 27.19 27.42
N GLU A 543 0.44 27.17 27.40
CA GLU A 543 1.25 27.20 28.63
C GLU A 543 1.12 28.54 29.36
N MET A 544 1.11 29.66 28.64
CA MET A 544 0.94 30.98 29.25
C MET A 544 -0.42 31.10 29.94
N HIS A 545 -1.48 30.62 29.29
CA HIS A 545 -2.81 30.55 29.87
C HIS A 545 -2.84 29.70 31.15
N ALA A 546 -2.21 28.51 31.11
CA ALA A 546 -2.12 27.61 32.27
C ALA A 546 -1.45 28.28 33.48
N ALA A 547 -0.44 29.11 33.23
CA ALA A 547 0.27 29.87 34.25
C ALA A 547 -0.48 31.13 34.74
N GLY A 548 -1.69 31.38 34.23
CA GLY A 548 -2.51 32.55 34.57
C GLY A 548 -2.09 33.84 33.85
N GLY A 549 -1.28 33.73 32.79
CA GLY A 549 -0.90 34.85 31.94
C GLY A 549 -2.08 35.35 31.11
N LYS A 550 -2.06 36.65 30.81
CA LYS A 550 -3.12 37.36 30.07
C LYS A 550 -2.67 37.91 28.73
N ARG A 551 -1.37 38.06 28.53
CA ARG A 551 -0.74 38.48 27.27
C ARG A 551 0.66 37.88 27.14
N ILE A 552 1.22 37.90 25.94
CA ILE A 552 2.63 37.57 25.69
C ILE A 552 3.31 38.80 25.09
N ASP A 553 4.23 39.39 25.85
CA ASP A 553 4.95 40.60 25.44
C ASP A 553 6.19 40.24 24.61
N GLU A 554 6.84 39.11 24.90
CA GLU A 554 8.03 38.64 24.18
C GLU A 554 8.06 37.12 24.05
N VAL A 555 8.54 36.63 22.90
CA VAL A 555 8.95 35.22 22.71
C VAL A 555 10.44 35.18 22.49
N VAL A 556 11.16 34.42 23.32
CA VAL A 556 12.61 34.24 23.23
C VAL A 556 12.98 32.76 23.19
N MET A 557 14.14 32.44 22.65
CA MET A 557 14.70 31.09 22.65
C MET A 557 16.00 31.07 23.45
N ASN A 558 16.35 29.91 24.01
CA ASN A 558 17.70 29.72 24.53
C ASN A 558 18.72 29.62 23.39
N ALA A 559 20.01 29.67 23.73
CA ALA A 559 21.11 29.78 22.75
C ALA A 559 21.15 28.65 21.71
N ASP A 560 20.70 27.45 22.07
CA ASP A 560 20.65 26.27 21.18
C ASP A 560 19.25 26.04 20.57
N ALA A 561 18.30 26.94 20.80
CA ALA A 561 16.89 26.89 20.38
C ALA A 561 16.11 25.64 20.84
N SER A 562 16.64 24.83 21.76
CA SER A 562 15.95 23.65 22.30
C SER A 562 14.70 24.01 23.10
N ARG A 563 14.65 25.22 23.67
CA ARG A 563 13.47 25.74 24.37
C ARG A 563 13.08 27.13 23.92
N SER A 564 11.76 27.31 23.82
CA SER A 564 11.12 28.59 23.57
C SER A 564 10.40 29.06 24.82
N PHE A 565 10.46 30.36 25.09
CA PHE A 565 9.90 30.99 26.27
C PHE A 565 8.91 32.06 25.82
N ALA A 566 7.74 32.09 26.43
CA ALA A 566 6.82 33.22 26.34
C ALA A 566 6.90 34.00 27.65
N VAL A 567 7.04 35.32 27.53
CA VAL A 567 7.24 36.24 28.64
C VAL A 567 6.12 37.28 28.64
N GLN A 568 5.52 37.49 29.80
CA GLN A 568 4.66 38.63 30.10
C GLN A 568 5.42 39.57 31.04
N GLY A 569 5.48 40.87 30.69
CA GLY A 569 6.31 41.87 31.37
C GLY A 569 7.71 41.97 30.78
N GLN A 570 8.47 42.99 31.19
CA GLN A 570 9.86 43.15 30.75
C GLN A 570 10.80 42.25 31.57
N GLY A 571 11.89 41.77 30.98
CA GLY A 571 12.84 40.86 31.64
C GLY A 571 13.50 41.39 32.93
N GLY A 572 13.42 42.70 33.20
CA GLY A 572 13.88 43.33 34.45
C GLY A 572 12.79 43.55 35.50
N ASP A 573 11.53 43.23 35.21
CA ASP A 573 10.40 43.37 36.14
C ASP A 573 10.37 42.17 37.12
N PRO A 574 10.45 42.39 38.45
CA PRO A 574 10.32 41.33 39.43
C PRO A 574 9.00 40.55 39.34
N ALA A 575 7.96 41.15 38.73
CA ALA A 575 6.65 40.56 38.52
C ALA A 575 6.46 39.91 37.13
N HIS A 576 7.52 39.75 36.33
CA HIS A 576 7.39 39.09 35.04
C HIS A 576 6.92 37.63 35.19
N LEU A 577 6.05 37.19 34.28
CA LEU A 577 5.62 35.80 34.19
C LEU A 577 6.32 35.18 32.99
N ARG A 578 6.99 34.05 33.19
CA ARG A 578 7.66 33.31 32.12
C ARG A 578 7.24 31.86 32.11
N VAL A 579 6.82 31.40 30.95
CA VAL A 579 6.59 29.98 30.67
C VAL A 579 7.59 29.49 29.63
N SER A 580 7.72 28.17 29.53
CA SER A 580 8.67 27.56 28.60
C SER A 580 8.09 26.29 28.01
N VAL A 581 8.36 26.05 26.73
CA VAL A 581 8.04 24.82 26.01
C VAL A 581 9.32 24.22 25.45
N ASP A 582 9.32 22.91 25.22
CA ASP A 582 10.32 22.31 24.34
C ASP A 582 9.97 22.71 22.90
N THR A 583 10.92 23.32 22.18
CA THR A 583 10.64 23.91 20.86
C THR A 583 10.24 22.82 19.85
N ALA A 584 10.93 21.68 19.85
CA ALA A 584 10.68 20.60 18.90
C ALA A 584 9.33 19.92 19.17
N VAL A 585 9.00 19.66 20.44
CA VAL A 585 7.69 19.11 20.81
C VAL A 585 6.56 20.08 20.46
N ALA A 586 6.73 21.37 20.79
CA ALA A 586 5.73 22.40 20.55
C ALA A 586 5.46 22.61 19.05
N MET A 587 6.50 22.59 18.22
CA MET A 587 6.39 22.69 16.76
C MET A 587 5.72 21.48 16.10
N ASN A 588 5.57 20.36 16.81
CA ASN A 588 4.88 19.15 16.34
C ASN A 588 3.56 18.90 17.08
N THR A 589 3.11 19.86 17.91
CA THR A 589 1.85 19.74 18.64
C THR A 589 0.73 20.40 17.84
N PRO A 590 -0.30 19.66 17.37
CA PRO A 590 -1.39 20.24 16.59
C PRO A 590 -2.10 21.37 17.33
N LEU A 591 -2.51 22.41 16.59
CA LEU A 591 -3.11 23.62 17.16
C LEU A 591 -4.42 23.31 17.91
N GLU A 592 -5.16 22.32 17.44
CA GLU A 592 -6.40 21.81 18.03
C GLU A 592 -6.15 21.25 19.43
N GLN A 593 -5.03 20.55 19.64
CA GLN A 593 -4.68 19.99 20.94
C GLN A 593 -4.34 21.09 21.94
N SER A 594 -3.65 22.14 21.49
CA SER A 594 -3.40 23.32 22.33
C SER A 594 -4.69 24.11 22.60
N SER A 595 -5.64 24.13 21.66
CA SER A 595 -6.94 24.80 21.82
C SER A 595 -7.77 24.11 22.90
N GLN A 596 -7.89 22.78 22.82
CA GLN A 596 -8.57 21.96 23.82
C GLN A 596 -7.95 22.08 25.22
N ARG A 597 -6.61 22.19 25.31
CA ARG A 597 -5.94 22.38 26.61
C ARG A 597 -6.39 23.66 27.32
N ILE A 598 -6.53 24.76 26.59
CA ILE A 598 -7.00 26.03 27.15
C ILE A 598 -8.43 25.88 27.69
N GLU A 599 -9.33 25.30 26.90
CA GLU A 599 -10.73 25.09 27.31
C GLU A 599 -10.84 24.21 28.56
N GLN A 600 -10.09 23.10 28.61
CA GLN A 600 -10.07 22.19 29.77
C GLN A 600 -9.53 22.89 31.03
N GLN A 601 -8.49 23.70 30.90
CA GLN A 601 -7.93 24.48 32.01
C GLN A 601 -8.94 25.51 32.53
N SER A 602 -9.60 26.25 31.63
CA SER A 602 -10.61 27.23 32.02
C SER A 602 -11.80 26.58 32.73
N ALA A 603 -12.29 25.44 32.24
CA ALA A 603 -13.37 24.69 32.86
C ALA A 603 -12.98 24.19 34.28
N GLY A 604 -11.76 23.67 34.44
CA GLY A 604 -11.25 23.24 35.75
C GLY A 604 -11.09 24.39 36.75
N GLN A 605 -10.61 25.56 36.30
CA GLN A 605 -10.50 26.74 37.15
C GLN A 605 -11.87 27.28 37.58
N ALA A 606 -12.88 27.24 36.71
CA ALA A 606 -14.24 27.65 37.04
C ALA A 606 -14.84 26.76 38.15
N LEU A 607 -14.71 25.44 38.02
CA LEU A 607 -15.16 24.46 39.02
C LEU A 607 -14.48 24.66 40.38
N ALA A 608 -13.16 24.86 40.39
CA ALA A 608 -12.42 25.09 41.63
C ALA A 608 -12.85 26.38 42.35
N ARG A 609 -13.16 27.44 41.58
CA ARG A 609 -13.60 28.73 42.12
C ARG A 609 -15.01 28.64 42.70
N GLU A 610 -15.88 27.86 42.08
CA GLU A 610 -17.23 27.60 42.57
C GLU A 610 -17.20 26.85 43.91
N GLN A 611 -16.36 25.81 44.01
CA GLN A 611 -16.15 25.07 45.28
C GLN A 611 -15.57 25.96 46.40
N GLN A 612 -14.63 26.86 46.06
CA GLN A 612 -14.09 27.82 47.04
C GLN A 612 -15.16 28.80 47.53
N LEU A 613 -16.02 29.29 46.65
CA LEU A 613 -17.13 30.17 47.02
C LEU A 613 -18.14 29.46 47.92
N GLU A 614 -18.47 28.20 47.63
CA GLU A 614 -19.32 27.37 48.48
C GLU A 614 -18.70 27.13 49.87
N GLN A 615 -17.41 26.80 49.94
CA GLN A 615 -16.70 26.66 51.23
C GLN A 615 -16.66 27.97 52.02
N THR A 616 -16.44 29.10 51.35
CA THR A 616 -16.39 30.41 52.01
C THR A 616 -17.77 30.80 52.53
N GLN A 617 -18.83 30.56 51.77
CA GLN A 617 -20.21 30.78 52.21
C GLN A 617 -20.62 29.83 53.35
N ALA A 618 -20.20 28.55 53.30
CA ALA A 618 -20.44 27.60 54.38
C ALA A 618 -19.73 28.03 55.67
N THR A 619 -18.49 28.51 55.56
CA THR A 619 -17.71 29.03 56.70
C THR A 619 -18.34 30.30 57.27
N GLN A 620 -18.78 31.24 56.43
CA GLN A 620 -19.50 32.44 56.86
C GLN A 620 -20.86 32.13 57.51
N ARG A 621 -21.60 31.13 57.02
CA ARG A 621 -22.84 30.66 57.67
C ARG A 621 -22.59 30.03 59.04
N SER A 622 -21.47 29.33 59.23
CA SER A 622 -21.09 28.75 60.53
C SER A 622 -20.60 29.77 61.57
N LEU A 623 -20.20 30.97 61.14
CA LEU A 623 -19.77 32.06 62.03
C LEU A 623 -20.92 32.97 62.48
N HIS A 624 -22.10 32.84 61.86
CA HIS A 624 -23.31 33.63 62.14
C HIS A 624 -24.47 32.81 62.71
N ALA A 625 -24.26 31.52 62.97
CA ALA A 625 -25.14 30.63 63.73
C ALA A 625 -24.50 30.37 65.11
#